data_AF-A0A0A0NZV5-F1
#
_entry.id   AF-A0A0A0NZV5-F1
#
_cell.length_a   1.000
_cell.length_b   1.000
_cell.length_c   1.000
_cell.angle_alpha   90.00
_cell.angle_beta   90.00
_cell.angle_gamma   90.00
#
_symmetry.space_group_name_H-M   'P 1'
#
loop_
_entity.id
_entity.type
_entity.pdbx_description
1 polymer ?
#
loop_
_entity_poly.entity_id
_entity_poly.type
_entity_poly.pdbx_seq_one_letter_code
_entity_poly.pdbx_strand_id
1 'polypeptide(L)'
;MPSHDPMYPLFPTFAFLGFVVSLIPLPWHIQAWNSGTCAFMLWTAISCLTGFVNSIVWSGNLRNPAPVWCDISSKIIIGVSVGIPAAILCISRRLYYLTSGTTVSITHEDKRRMVIIDLCIAVGIPVIIMTLHYIVQGHRFDILEDIGCYPVVYNTLPAYFLYLMWPVVLGAISFVFSVFVALTLRSFWIRRLQFNQLITSNSSMSVSRYLRLVLLAIIDMMCTVPLGVYTIWIGNQGIGLAPWISWEDTHFNFSRVALVPALIWRSDRSFTISVELTRWLPVLCAFLFFALFGFASEAQRCYKIAFWRVMGVFGVKPAPATPSKAGLKTLSLG
;
A
#
# COMPACT_ATOMS: atom_id res chain seq x y z
N MET A 1 -29.62 -5.72 -16.94
CA MET A 1 -29.46 -7.12 -16.48
C MET A 1 -28.79 -7.05 -15.12
N PRO A 2 -29.26 -7.78 -14.10
CA PRO A 2 -28.60 -7.80 -12.80
C PRO A 2 -27.15 -8.29 -12.99
N SER A 3 -26.20 -7.67 -12.30
CA SER A 3 -24.80 -8.08 -12.30
C SER A 3 -24.69 -9.54 -11.88
N HIS A 4 -24.03 -10.37 -12.70
CA HIS A 4 -23.73 -11.77 -12.38
C HIS A 4 -22.46 -11.92 -11.52
N ASP A 5 -21.84 -10.83 -11.07
CA ASP A 5 -20.70 -10.86 -10.15
C ASP A 5 -21.15 -11.38 -8.77
N PRO A 6 -20.68 -12.55 -8.31
CA PRO A 6 -21.00 -13.06 -6.98
C PRO A 6 -20.51 -12.14 -5.85
N MET A 7 -19.57 -11.24 -6.14
CA MET A 7 -18.99 -10.31 -5.17
C MET A 7 -19.67 -8.94 -5.15
N TYR A 8 -20.66 -8.68 -6.00
CA TYR A 8 -21.41 -7.42 -5.98
C TYR A 8 -22.61 -7.52 -5.03
N PRO A 9 -22.86 -6.54 -4.13
CA PRO A 9 -22.17 -5.25 -3.94
C PRO A 9 -21.09 -5.27 -2.84
N LEU A 10 -20.66 -6.45 -2.38
CA LEU A 10 -19.67 -6.59 -1.30
C LEU A 10 -18.36 -5.87 -1.66
N PHE A 11 -17.77 -6.19 -2.80
CA PHE A 11 -16.51 -5.57 -3.23
C PHE A 11 -16.56 -4.03 -3.30
N PRO A 12 -17.49 -3.38 -4.04
CA PRO A 12 -17.52 -1.92 -4.11
C PRO A 12 -17.69 -1.28 -2.73
N THR A 13 -18.48 -1.90 -1.84
CA THR A 13 -18.66 -1.40 -0.47
C THR A 13 -17.35 -1.42 0.30
N PHE A 14 -16.63 -2.55 0.28
CA PHE A 14 -15.34 -2.69 0.97
C PHE A 14 -14.24 -1.85 0.32
N ALA A 15 -14.24 -1.69 -1.00
CA ALA A 15 -13.31 -0.83 -1.72
C ALA A 15 -13.51 0.65 -1.35
N PHE A 16 -14.76 1.13 -1.31
CA PHE A 16 -15.06 2.49 -0.87
C PHE A 16 -14.68 2.73 0.59
N LEU A 17 -15.04 1.80 1.48
CA LEU A 17 -14.62 1.87 2.87
C LEU A 17 -13.10 1.85 3.00
N GLY A 18 -12.40 1.00 2.25
CA GLY A 18 -10.94 0.93 2.16
C GLY A 18 -10.31 2.26 1.78
N PHE A 19 -10.89 2.95 0.78
CA PHE A 19 -10.47 4.30 0.38
C PHE A 19 -10.61 5.31 1.53
N VAL A 20 -11.75 5.32 2.23
CA VAL A 20 -11.98 6.26 3.34
C VAL A 20 -11.04 5.96 4.50
N VAL A 21 -10.96 4.70 4.94
CA VAL A 21 -10.18 4.33 6.14
C VAL A 21 -8.67 4.46 5.96
N SER A 22 -8.16 4.29 4.73
CA SER A 22 -6.74 4.49 4.41
C SER A 22 -6.32 5.97 4.47
N LEU A 23 -7.23 6.90 4.17
CA LEU A 23 -6.94 8.34 4.21
C LEU A 23 -7.12 8.98 5.58
N ILE A 24 -7.91 8.38 6.49
CA ILE A 24 -8.12 8.92 7.85
C ILE A 24 -6.78 9.20 8.57
N PRO A 25 -5.78 8.29 8.55
CA PRO A 25 -4.51 8.52 9.23
C PRO A 25 -3.52 9.41 8.44
N LEU A 26 -3.83 9.84 7.22
CA LEU A 26 -2.88 10.53 6.36
C LEU A 26 -2.33 11.86 6.94
N PRO A 27 -3.17 12.80 7.44
CA PRO A 27 -2.68 14.12 7.87
C PRO A 27 -1.66 14.04 9.02
N TRP A 28 -1.86 13.12 9.95
CA TRP A 28 -1.01 12.96 11.15
C TRP A 28 0.32 12.30 10.80
N HIS A 29 0.32 11.35 9.86
CA HIS A 29 1.55 10.69 9.39
C HIS A 29 2.41 11.63 8.53
N ILE A 30 1.78 12.57 7.78
CA ILE A 30 2.49 13.65 7.09
C ILE A 30 3.19 14.54 8.12
N GLN A 31 2.51 14.93 9.20
CA GLN A 31 3.10 15.74 10.27
C GLN A 31 4.26 15.02 10.98
N ALA A 32 4.22 13.69 11.05
CA ALA A 32 5.29 12.86 11.58
C ALA A 32 6.47 12.62 10.60
N TRP A 33 6.43 13.23 9.41
CA TRP A 33 7.44 13.08 8.36
C TRP A 33 7.68 11.61 7.96
N ASN A 34 6.65 10.75 8.05
CA ASN A 34 6.78 9.34 7.72
C ASN A 34 6.34 9.07 6.27
N SER A 35 7.23 9.41 5.34
CA SER A 35 7.05 9.30 3.88
C SER A 35 6.64 7.91 3.42
N GLY A 36 7.30 6.85 3.90
CA GLY A 36 6.97 5.47 3.51
C GLY A 36 5.53 5.08 3.88
N THR A 37 5.10 5.39 5.09
CA THR A 37 3.71 5.14 5.51
C THR A 37 2.70 6.00 4.75
N CYS A 38 3.04 7.26 4.44
CA CYS A 38 2.19 8.12 3.61
C CYS A 38 2.03 7.55 2.19
N ALA A 39 3.13 7.10 1.57
CA ALA A 39 3.09 6.48 0.25
C ALA A 39 2.24 5.20 0.25
N PHE A 40 2.35 4.35 1.27
CA PHE A 40 1.52 3.15 1.41
C PHE A 40 0.02 3.50 1.46
N MET A 41 -0.36 4.48 2.28
CA MET A 41 -1.75 4.94 2.39
C MET A 41 -2.26 5.53 1.07
N LEU A 42 -1.46 6.32 0.37
CA LEU A 42 -1.84 6.91 -0.91
C LEU A 42 -2.02 5.84 -2.00
N TRP A 43 -1.09 4.89 -2.12
CA TRP A 43 -1.20 3.79 -3.10
C TRP A 43 -2.41 2.90 -2.84
N THR A 44 -2.65 2.54 -1.56
CA THR A 44 -3.83 1.74 -1.18
C THR A 44 -5.14 2.50 -1.41
N ALA A 45 -5.21 3.79 -1.07
CA ALA A 45 -6.37 4.63 -1.34
C ALA A 45 -6.66 4.74 -2.84
N ILE A 46 -5.65 5.06 -3.65
CA ILE A 46 -5.77 5.17 -5.12
C ILE A 46 -6.27 3.85 -5.71
N SER A 47 -5.73 2.71 -5.25
CA SER A 47 -6.16 1.40 -5.72
C SER A 47 -7.61 1.09 -5.34
N CYS A 48 -8.00 1.35 -4.09
CA CYS A 48 -9.36 1.15 -3.61
C CYS A 48 -10.38 2.01 -4.37
N LEU A 49 -10.06 3.29 -4.63
CA LEU A 49 -10.89 4.17 -5.43
C LEU A 49 -11.01 3.68 -6.88
N THR A 50 -9.90 3.24 -7.47
CA THR A 50 -9.88 2.70 -8.84
C THR A 50 -10.76 1.46 -8.95
N GLY A 51 -10.64 0.52 -8.02
CA GLY A 51 -11.48 -0.68 -7.96
C GLY A 51 -12.95 -0.36 -7.74
N PHE A 52 -13.27 0.59 -6.86
CA PHE A 52 -14.64 1.05 -6.62
C PHE A 52 -15.28 1.60 -7.89
N VAL A 53 -14.64 2.57 -8.56
CA VAL A 53 -15.14 3.17 -9.81
C VAL A 53 -15.31 2.09 -10.89
N ASN A 54 -14.30 1.24 -11.07
CA ASN A 54 -14.36 0.18 -12.07
C ASN A 54 -15.55 -0.78 -11.83
N SER A 55 -15.77 -1.22 -10.59
CA SER A 55 -16.87 -2.14 -10.25
C SER A 55 -18.27 -1.54 -10.41
N ILE A 56 -18.42 -0.22 -10.27
CA ILE A 56 -19.69 0.47 -10.48
C ILE A 56 -19.96 0.67 -11.97
N VAL A 57 -18.99 1.22 -12.70
CA VAL A 57 -19.16 1.61 -14.11
C VAL A 57 -19.34 0.38 -15.01
N TRP A 58 -18.62 -0.70 -14.74
CA TRP A 58 -18.66 -1.94 -15.54
C TRP A 58 -19.55 -3.05 -14.96
N SER A 59 -20.44 -2.70 -14.03
CA SER A 59 -21.44 -3.64 -13.49
C SER A 59 -22.33 -4.17 -14.61
N GLY A 60 -22.26 -5.48 -14.90
CA GLY A 60 -23.07 -6.15 -15.91
C GLY A 60 -22.92 -5.60 -17.34
N ASN A 61 -21.79 -4.98 -17.68
CA ASN A 61 -21.56 -4.47 -19.04
C ASN A 61 -20.08 -4.46 -19.45
N LEU A 62 -19.87 -4.49 -20.77
CA LEU A 62 -18.56 -4.48 -21.45
C LEU A 62 -18.31 -3.20 -22.25
N ARG A 63 -19.13 -2.16 -22.02
CA ARG A 63 -18.99 -0.93 -22.81
C ARG A 63 -17.67 -0.25 -22.48
N ASN A 64 -17.16 0.58 -23.36
CA ASN A 64 -16.03 1.46 -23.06
C ASN A 64 -16.53 2.92 -22.88
N PRO A 65 -17.26 3.23 -21.79
CA PRO A 65 -17.84 4.55 -21.59
C PRO A 65 -16.78 5.63 -21.30
N ALA A 66 -15.62 5.24 -20.77
CA ALA A 66 -14.56 6.16 -20.37
C ALA A 66 -13.16 5.62 -20.76
N PRO A 67 -12.75 5.76 -22.04
CA PRO A 67 -11.46 5.25 -22.52
C PRO A 67 -10.26 5.84 -21.79
N VAL A 68 -10.30 7.16 -21.51
CA VAL A 68 -9.22 7.87 -20.80
C VAL A 68 -9.07 7.36 -19.37
N TRP A 69 -10.19 7.03 -18.71
CA TRP A 69 -10.15 6.41 -17.40
C TRP A 69 -9.47 5.05 -17.46
N CYS A 70 -9.78 4.22 -18.45
CA CYS A 70 -9.14 2.92 -18.60
C CYS A 70 -7.63 2.99 -18.84
N ASP A 71 -7.13 3.97 -19.58
CA ASP A 71 -5.68 4.17 -19.73
C ASP A 71 -5.01 4.44 -18.38
N ILE A 72 -5.64 5.30 -17.57
CA ILE A 72 -5.12 5.71 -16.26
C ILE A 72 -5.24 4.56 -15.27
N SER A 73 -6.42 3.94 -15.14
CA SER A 73 -6.68 2.89 -14.16
C SER A 73 -5.82 1.66 -14.41
N SER A 74 -5.66 1.25 -15.67
CA SER A 74 -4.83 0.08 -16.02
C SER A 74 -3.36 0.32 -15.64
N LYS A 75 -2.84 1.53 -15.86
CA LYS A 75 -1.49 1.89 -15.41
C LYS A 75 -1.38 2.01 -13.89
N ILE A 76 -2.41 2.53 -13.22
CA ILE A 76 -2.47 2.57 -11.75
C ILE A 76 -2.40 1.16 -11.17
N ILE A 77 -3.11 0.17 -11.74
CA ILE A 77 -3.06 -1.23 -11.27
C ILE A 77 -1.62 -1.76 -11.29
N ILE A 78 -0.88 -1.50 -12.37
CA ILE A 78 0.55 -1.84 -12.50
C ILE A 78 1.40 -1.07 -11.49
N GLY A 79 1.15 0.23 -11.30
CA GLY A 79 1.87 1.05 -10.34
C GLY A 79 1.68 0.59 -8.90
N VAL A 80 0.46 0.22 -8.52
CA VAL A 80 0.10 -0.24 -7.17
C VAL A 80 0.78 -1.55 -6.82
N SER A 81 0.87 -2.50 -7.75
CA SER A 81 1.49 -3.81 -7.49
C SER A 81 2.97 -3.70 -7.09
N VAL A 82 3.65 -2.63 -7.52
CA VAL A 82 5.04 -2.31 -7.16
C VAL A 82 5.11 -1.26 -6.05
N GLY A 83 4.19 -0.30 -6.04
CA GLY A 83 4.16 0.85 -5.14
C GLY A 83 3.88 0.49 -3.69
N ILE A 84 2.98 -0.47 -3.45
CA ILE A 84 2.71 -0.97 -2.10
C ILE A 84 3.97 -1.64 -1.50
N PRO A 85 4.61 -2.63 -2.16
CA PRO A 85 5.88 -3.20 -1.69
C PRO A 85 7.01 -2.18 -1.55
N ALA A 86 7.12 -1.22 -2.48
CA ALA A 86 8.14 -0.16 -2.42
C ALA A 86 7.94 0.76 -1.20
N ALA A 87 6.69 1.09 -0.86
CA ALA A 87 6.38 1.87 0.33
C ALA A 87 6.73 1.12 1.62
N ILE A 88 6.52 -0.19 1.66
CA ILE A 88 6.86 -1.03 2.81
C ILE A 88 8.37 -1.19 2.96
N LEU A 89 9.10 -1.34 1.85
CA LEU A 89 10.55 -1.27 1.85
C LEU A 89 11.06 0.05 2.48
N CYS A 90 10.44 1.19 2.16
CA CYS A 90 10.78 2.47 2.77
C CYS A 90 10.52 2.49 4.28
N ILE A 91 9.40 1.90 4.74
CA ILE A 91 9.09 1.74 6.17
C ILE A 91 10.18 0.88 6.85
N SER A 92 10.49 -0.30 6.31
CA SER A 92 11.50 -1.23 6.84
C SER A 92 12.89 -0.58 6.88
N ARG A 93 13.27 0.13 5.81
CA ARG A 93 14.53 0.89 5.73
C ARG A 93 14.63 1.94 6.82
N ARG A 94 13.57 2.73 7.03
CA ARG A 94 13.53 3.75 8.08
C ARG A 94 13.65 3.14 9.47
N LEU A 95 12.92 2.05 9.74
CA LEU A 95 13.02 1.33 11.01
C LEU A 95 14.43 0.81 11.27
N TYR A 96 15.10 0.30 10.22
CA TYR A 96 16.49 -0.13 10.30
C TYR A 96 17.41 1.02 10.70
N TYR A 97 17.38 2.16 9.97
CA TYR A 97 18.22 3.31 10.28
C TYR A 97 18.02 3.86 11.70
N LEU A 98 16.77 3.88 12.18
CA LEU A 98 16.46 4.35 13.53
C LEU A 98 16.96 3.39 14.63
N THR A 99 17.10 2.10 14.31
CA THR A 99 17.52 1.07 15.28
C THR A 99 19.02 0.82 15.23
N SER A 100 19.63 0.87 14.05
CA SER A 100 21.07 0.67 13.85
C SER A 100 21.89 1.94 14.14
N GLY A 101 21.28 3.11 14.04
CA GLY A 101 21.91 4.41 14.30
C GLY A 101 22.05 4.70 15.79
N THR A 102 23.16 4.30 16.40
CA THR A 102 23.53 4.65 17.77
C THR A 102 23.70 6.18 17.91
N THR A 103 22.79 6.84 18.64
CA THR A 103 23.03 8.13 19.33
C THR A 103 23.66 9.28 18.53
N VAL A 104 23.23 9.55 17.30
CA VAL A 104 23.51 10.83 16.64
C VAL A 104 22.18 11.58 16.50
N SER A 105 22.12 12.80 17.02
CA SER A 105 20.94 13.66 16.90
C SER A 105 20.55 13.80 15.43
N ILE A 106 19.41 13.22 15.04
CA ILE A 106 18.92 13.29 13.66
C ILE A 106 18.61 14.75 13.34
N THR A 107 19.36 15.33 12.40
CA THR A 107 19.16 16.73 11.99
C THR A 107 17.93 16.86 11.08
N HIS A 108 17.47 18.09 10.86
CA HIS A 108 16.37 18.35 9.94
C HIS A 108 16.76 18.02 8.47
N GLU A 109 18.03 18.18 8.12
CA GLU A 109 18.58 17.85 6.81
C GLU A 109 18.58 16.33 6.58
N ASP A 110 18.93 15.54 7.60
CA ASP A 110 18.86 14.09 7.53
C ASP A 110 17.42 13.60 7.29
N LYS A 111 16.43 14.21 7.97
CA LYS A 111 15.01 13.89 7.76
C LYS A 111 14.58 14.21 6.33
N ARG A 112 14.98 15.35 5.79
CA ARG A 112 14.66 15.74 4.40
C ARG A 112 15.31 14.76 3.40
N ARG A 113 16.56 14.38 3.62
CA ARG A 113 17.25 13.39 2.78
C ARG A 113 16.56 12.03 2.83
N MET A 114 16.12 11.59 4.00
CA MET A 114 15.35 10.35 4.15
C MET A 114 14.03 10.40 3.37
N VAL A 115 13.29 11.51 3.45
CA VAL A 115 12.04 11.70 2.68
C VAL A 115 12.30 11.68 1.18
N ILE A 116 13.34 12.35 0.69
CA ILE A 116 13.66 12.35 -0.75
C ILE A 116 13.96 10.93 -1.22
N ILE A 117 14.78 10.18 -0.47
CA ILE A 117 15.09 8.78 -0.81
C ILE A 117 13.82 7.93 -0.80
N ASP A 118 12.96 8.09 0.21
CA ASP A 118 11.70 7.34 0.30
C ASP A 118 10.77 7.66 -0.88
N LEU A 119 10.69 8.92 -1.31
CA LEU A 119 9.88 9.30 -2.48
C LEU A 119 10.47 8.73 -3.78
N CYS A 120 11.79 8.76 -3.94
CA CYS A 120 12.46 8.14 -5.09
C CYS A 120 12.18 6.64 -5.17
N ILE A 121 12.12 5.93 -4.03
CA ILE A 121 11.84 4.50 -4.00
C ILE A 121 10.34 4.24 -4.16
N ALA A 122 9.49 4.84 -3.32
CA ALA A 122 8.06 4.53 -3.26
C ALA A 122 7.23 5.11 -4.40
N VAL A 123 7.73 6.13 -5.13
CA VAL A 123 7.07 6.71 -6.30
C VAL A 123 7.92 6.54 -7.56
N GLY A 124 9.23 6.79 -7.48
CA GLY A 124 10.11 6.71 -8.64
C GLY A 124 10.20 5.30 -9.23
N ILE A 125 10.38 4.26 -8.41
CA ILE A 125 10.42 2.87 -8.91
C ILE A 125 9.11 2.49 -9.60
N PRO A 126 7.92 2.64 -8.98
CA PRO A 126 6.65 2.36 -9.67
C PRO A 126 6.47 3.11 -10.99
N VAL A 127 6.83 4.40 -11.05
CA VAL A 127 6.73 5.19 -12.29
C VAL A 127 7.65 4.65 -13.39
N ILE A 128 8.88 4.26 -13.04
CA ILE A 128 9.80 3.62 -13.98
C ILE A 128 9.20 2.29 -14.47
N ILE A 129 8.69 1.44 -13.57
CA ILE A 129 8.09 0.16 -13.96
C ILE A 129 6.82 0.34 -14.80
N MET A 130 5.96 1.31 -14.50
CA MET A 130 4.79 1.64 -15.32
C MET A 130 5.19 2.06 -16.75
N THR A 131 6.33 2.72 -16.89
CA THR A 131 6.92 3.11 -18.18
C THR A 131 7.51 1.89 -18.90
N LEU A 132 8.32 1.08 -18.22
CA LEU A 132 8.93 -0.14 -18.78
C LEU A 132 7.89 -1.18 -19.18
N HIS A 133 6.76 -1.25 -18.46
CA HIS A 133 5.63 -2.10 -18.81
C HIS A 133 5.14 -1.84 -20.23
N TYR A 134 5.26 -0.62 -20.75
CA TYR A 134 4.84 -0.30 -22.11
C TYR A 134 5.56 -1.18 -23.15
N ILE A 135 6.82 -1.55 -22.91
CA ILE A 135 7.62 -2.41 -23.82
C ILE A 135 6.99 -3.80 -24.00
N VAL A 136 6.34 -4.31 -22.96
CA VAL A 136 5.76 -5.68 -22.90
C VAL A 136 4.24 -5.65 -22.93
N GLN A 137 3.67 -4.53 -23.34
CA GLN A 137 2.23 -4.33 -23.41
C GLN A 137 1.74 -4.66 -24.82
N GLY A 138 1.00 -5.76 -24.98
CA GLY A 138 0.54 -6.21 -26.31
C GLY A 138 -0.51 -5.29 -26.96
N HIS A 139 -1.41 -4.73 -26.14
CA HIS A 139 -2.42 -3.78 -26.61
C HIS A 139 -2.88 -2.85 -25.47
N ARG A 140 -3.71 -1.86 -25.79
CA ARG A 140 -4.00 -0.71 -24.94
C ARG A 140 -4.50 -1.08 -23.53
N PHE A 141 -5.54 -1.90 -23.44
CA PHE A 141 -6.05 -2.49 -22.19
C PHE A 141 -7.18 -3.47 -22.53
N ASP A 142 -7.56 -4.26 -21.53
CA ASP A 142 -8.75 -5.10 -21.56
C ASP A 142 -9.88 -4.48 -20.75
N ILE A 143 -11.12 -4.76 -21.16
CA ILE A 143 -12.31 -4.55 -20.35
C ILE A 143 -12.86 -5.92 -19.99
N LEU A 144 -12.75 -6.25 -18.71
CA LEU A 144 -13.30 -7.47 -18.14
C LEU A 144 -14.71 -7.15 -17.60
N GLU A 145 -15.71 -7.92 -18.02
CA GLU A 145 -17.09 -7.75 -17.52
C GLU A 145 -17.13 -7.84 -15.98
N ASP A 146 -17.88 -6.95 -15.33
CA ASP A 146 -17.98 -6.76 -13.87
C ASP A 146 -16.73 -6.25 -13.13
N ILE A 147 -15.55 -6.37 -13.73
CA ILE A 147 -14.27 -5.93 -13.14
C ILE A 147 -13.87 -4.55 -13.65
N GLY A 148 -14.08 -4.27 -14.93
CA GLY A 148 -13.71 -3.03 -15.61
C GLY A 148 -12.36 -3.08 -16.33
N CYS A 149 -11.67 -1.95 -16.37
CA CYS A 149 -10.41 -1.81 -17.11
C CYS A 149 -9.28 -2.59 -16.42
N TYR A 150 -8.56 -3.40 -17.19
CA TYR A 150 -7.48 -4.25 -16.70
C TYR A 150 -6.23 -4.15 -17.60
N PRO A 151 -5.02 -4.10 -17.02
CA PRO A 151 -3.79 -4.01 -17.80
C PRO A 151 -3.47 -5.36 -18.48
N VAL A 152 -2.79 -5.26 -19.62
CA VAL A 152 -2.37 -6.41 -20.42
C VAL A 152 -0.86 -6.51 -20.38
N VAL A 153 -0.37 -7.70 -20.04
CA VAL A 153 1.05 -8.05 -20.08
C VAL A 153 1.23 -9.18 -21.09
N TYR A 154 2.05 -8.94 -22.11
CA TYR A 154 2.36 -9.98 -23.09
C TYR A 154 3.37 -10.96 -22.48
N ASN A 155 2.99 -12.25 -22.41
CA ASN A 155 3.79 -13.28 -21.74
C ASN A 155 5.05 -13.66 -22.53
N THR A 156 6.07 -12.80 -22.41
CA THR A 156 7.37 -12.93 -23.05
C THR A 156 8.47 -12.86 -21.99
N LEU A 157 9.67 -13.37 -22.30
CA LEU A 157 10.79 -13.35 -21.35
C LEU A 157 11.09 -11.94 -20.79
N PRO A 158 11.07 -10.84 -21.59
CA PRO A 158 11.27 -9.49 -21.05
C PRO A 158 10.22 -9.06 -20.01
N ALA A 159 8.99 -9.56 -20.05
CA ALA A 159 7.94 -9.18 -19.10
C ALA A 159 8.30 -9.53 -17.65
N TYR A 160 9.07 -10.61 -17.45
CA TYR A 160 9.54 -11.04 -16.15
C TYR A 160 10.53 -10.06 -15.54
N PHE A 161 11.50 -9.61 -16.33
CA PHE A 161 12.53 -8.66 -15.92
C PHE A 161 12.03 -7.23 -15.80
N LEU A 162 11.10 -6.84 -16.67
CA LEU A 162 10.61 -5.46 -16.74
C LEU A 162 9.48 -5.17 -15.75
N TYR A 163 8.66 -6.17 -15.40
CA TYR A 163 7.49 -5.96 -14.54
C TYR A 163 7.34 -7.02 -13.44
N LEU A 164 7.19 -8.31 -13.80
CA LEU A 164 6.67 -9.31 -12.87
C LEU A 164 7.58 -9.58 -11.66
N MET A 165 8.90 -9.45 -11.80
CA MET A 165 9.83 -9.74 -10.69
C MET A 165 9.85 -8.67 -9.60
N TRP A 166 9.50 -7.42 -9.92
CA TRP A 166 9.74 -6.28 -9.03
C TRP A 166 9.02 -6.34 -7.69
N PRO A 167 7.73 -6.73 -7.61
CA PRO A 167 7.06 -6.93 -6.33
C PRO A 167 7.78 -7.94 -5.43
N VAL A 168 8.28 -9.05 -6.01
CA VAL A 168 9.01 -10.11 -5.29
C VAL A 168 10.38 -9.62 -4.83
N VAL A 169 11.12 -8.91 -5.70
CA VAL A 169 12.43 -8.34 -5.38
C VAL A 169 12.32 -7.31 -4.25
N LEU A 170 11.35 -6.39 -4.33
CA LEU A 170 11.12 -5.39 -3.30
C LEU A 170 10.71 -6.03 -1.96
N GLY A 171 9.82 -7.04 -2.02
CA GLY A 171 9.43 -7.82 -0.85
C GLY A 171 10.62 -8.54 -0.20
N ALA A 172 11.51 -9.15 -1.00
CA ALA A 172 12.71 -9.83 -0.52
C ALA A 172 13.71 -8.86 0.11
N ILE A 173 13.92 -7.68 -0.47
CA ILE A 173 14.79 -6.65 0.12
C ILE A 173 14.17 -6.15 1.44
N SER A 174 12.86 -5.93 1.49
CA SER A 174 12.15 -5.56 2.72
C SER A 174 12.32 -6.64 3.81
N PHE A 175 12.32 -7.92 3.42
CA PHE A 175 12.58 -9.06 4.31
C PHE A 175 13.95 -9.00 4.95
N VAL A 176 14.99 -8.73 4.16
CA VAL A 176 16.35 -8.56 4.67
C VAL A 176 16.41 -7.43 5.71
N PHE A 177 15.85 -6.25 5.40
CA PHE A 177 15.82 -5.13 6.36
C PHE A 177 15.07 -5.48 7.65
N SER A 178 13.92 -6.14 7.54
CA SER A 178 13.09 -6.52 8.68
C SER A 178 13.77 -7.55 9.58
N VAL A 179 14.52 -8.51 9.00
CA VAL A 179 15.34 -9.47 9.76
C VAL A 179 16.44 -8.74 10.54
N PHE A 180 17.17 -7.82 9.90
CA PHE A 180 18.18 -7.02 10.60
C PHE A 180 17.58 -6.17 11.73
N VAL A 181 16.41 -5.57 11.49
CA VAL A 181 15.65 -4.84 12.51
C VAL A 181 15.28 -5.76 13.68
N ALA A 182 14.78 -6.96 13.42
CA ALA A 182 14.42 -7.91 14.47
C ALA A 182 15.63 -8.34 15.31
N LEU A 183 16.79 -8.57 14.68
CA LEU A 183 18.03 -8.92 15.37
C LEU A 183 18.54 -7.79 16.26
N THR A 184 18.59 -6.57 15.74
CA THR A 184 19.01 -5.39 16.50
C THR A 184 18.05 -5.10 17.66
N LEU A 185 16.73 -5.20 17.41
CA LEU A 185 15.72 -5.11 18.46
C LEU A 185 15.90 -6.15 19.55
N ARG A 186 16.14 -7.42 19.20
CA ARG A 186 16.37 -8.49 20.17
C ARG A 186 17.55 -8.13 21.07
N SER A 187 18.64 -7.63 20.51
CA SER A 187 19.80 -7.19 21.26
C SER A 187 19.50 -6.02 22.21
N PHE A 188 18.68 -5.05 21.79
CA PHE A 188 18.23 -3.94 22.65
C PHE A 188 17.19 -4.36 23.69
N TRP A 189 16.31 -5.31 23.38
CA TRP A 189 15.32 -5.85 24.31
C TRP A 189 15.96 -6.62 25.46
N ILE A 190 17.02 -7.37 25.18
CA ILE A 190 17.86 -8.00 26.22
C ILE A 190 18.49 -6.91 27.11
N ARG A 191 18.83 -5.74 26.53
CA ARG A 191 19.39 -4.58 27.23
C ARG A 191 18.32 -3.49 27.48
N ARG A 192 17.23 -3.85 28.19
CA ARG A 192 16.01 -3.02 28.38
C ARG A 192 16.23 -1.52 28.66
N LEU A 193 17.30 -1.15 29.37
CA LEU A 193 17.64 0.25 29.64
C LEU A 193 18.04 1.04 28.38
N GLN A 194 18.77 0.42 27.45
CA GLN A 194 19.21 1.06 26.20
C GLN A 194 18.05 1.23 25.20
N PHE A 195 17.10 0.30 25.19
CA PHE A 195 15.90 0.40 24.33
C PHE A 195 15.03 1.60 24.70
N ASN A 196 14.77 1.80 26.00
CA ASN A 196 14.01 2.96 26.47
C ASN A 196 14.73 4.28 26.16
N GLN A 197 16.06 4.33 26.26
CA GLN A 197 16.86 5.53 25.93
C GLN A 197 16.88 5.87 24.43
N LEU A 198 16.93 4.87 23.53
CA LEU A 198 16.86 5.08 22.08
C LEU A 198 15.50 5.65 21.62
N ILE A 199 14.43 5.28 22.33
CA ILE A 199 13.08 5.72 22.00
C ILE A 199 12.77 7.08 22.62
N THR A 200 13.21 7.35 23.86
CA THR A 200 13.01 8.66 24.50
C THR A 200 13.84 9.77 23.85
N SER A 201 15.00 9.45 23.26
CA SER A 201 15.81 10.42 22.50
C SER A 201 15.19 10.82 21.16
N ASN A 202 14.23 10.05 20.64
CA ASN A 202 13.52 10.34 19.40
C ASN A 202 12.07 10.74 19.66
N SER A 203 11.83 12.05 19.83
CA SER A 203 10.49 12.62 20.10
C SER A 203 9.42 12.33 19.02
N SER A 204 9.81 11.81 17.86
CA SER A 204 8.91 11.51 16.74
C SER A 204 8.30 10.09 16.74
N MET A 205 8.76 9.18 17.60
CA MET A 205 8.40 7.76 17.53
C MET A 205 8.16 7.11 18.89
N SER A 206 6.98 6.52 19.09
CA SER A 206 6.64 5.73 20.29
C SER A 206 6.96 4.23 20.10
N VAL A 207 7.20 3.51 21.20
CA VAL A 207 7.41 2.04 21.21
C VAL A 207 6.27 1.32 20.48
N SER A 208 5.02 1.69 20.80
CA SER A 208 3.84 1.06 20.23
C SER A 208 3.73 1.29 18.73
N ARG A 209 4.02 2.50 18.24
CA ARG A 209 4.05 2.81 16.80
C ARG A 209 5.11 2.00 16.08
N TYR A 210 6.30 1.91 16.69
CA TYR A 210 7.41 1.15 16.14
C TYR A 210 7.06 -0.34 15.97
N LEU A 211 6.52 -0.99 17.01
CA LEU A 211 6.13 -2.40 16.95
C LEU A 211 5.04 -2.67 15.90
N ARG A 212 4.08 -1.75 15.74
CA ARG A 212 3.03 -1.85 14.71
C ARG A 212 3.59 -1.76 13.29
N LEU A 213 4.60 -0.90 13.06
CA LEU A 213 5.27 -0.81 11.76
C LEU A 213 6.08 -2.06 11.45
N VAL A 214 6.77 -2.64 12.44
CA VAL A 214 7.45 -3.94 12.29
C VAL A 214 6.45 -5.05 11.96
N LEU A 215 5.31 -5.09 12.66
CA LEU A 215 4.25 -6.07 12.38
C LEU A 215 3.69 -5.92 10.96
N LEU A 216 3.43 -4.68 10.52
CA LEU A 216 2.98 -4.40 9.16
C LEU A 216 3.98 -4.94 8.12
N ALA A 217 5.27 -4.66 8.32
CA ALA A 217 6.32 -5.15 7.42
C ALA A 217 6.39 -6.68 7.38
N ILE A 218 6.29 -7.36 8.53
CA ILE A 218 6.28 -8.83 8.61
C ILE A 218 5.09 -9.42 7.85
N ILE A 219 3.89 -8.92 8.10
CA ILE A 219 2.68 -9.42 7.45
C ILE A 219 2.77 -9.21 5.94
N ASP A 220 3.19 -8.03 5.49
CA ASP A 220 3.36 -7.77 4.06
C ASP A 220 4.31 -8.78 3.41
N MET A 221 5.48 -9.03 3.98
CA MET A 221 6.46 -9.94 3.38
C MET A 221 5.96 -11.38 3.31
N MET A 222 5.26 -11.84 4.37
CA MET A 222 4.64 -13.16 4.42
C MET A 222 3.54 -13.33 3.37
N CYS A 223 2.93 -12.25 2.91
CA CYS A 223 1.89 -12.27 1.89
C CYS A 223 2.46 -11.98 0.49
N THR A 224 3.14 -10.85 0.31
CA THR A 224 3.60 -10.33 -0.99
C THR A 224 4.58 -11.25 -1.70
N VAL A 225 5.57 -11.83 -1.01
CA VAL A 225 6.57 -12.69 -1.67
C VAL A 225 5.93 -14.02 -2.13
N PRO A 226 5.24 -14.79 -1.26
CA PRO A 226 4.59 -16.03 -1.69
C PRO A 226 3.49 -15.80 -2.73
N LEU A 227 2.67 -14.76 -2.57
CA LEU A 227 1.60 -14.44 -3.53
C LEU A 227 2.18 -13.98 -4.89
N GLY A 228 3.27 -13.20 -4.88
CA GLY A 228 3.97 -12.81 -6.10
C GLY A 228 4.53 -14.01 -6.86
N VAL A 229 5.19 -14.93 -6.16
CA VAL A 229 5.69 -16.18 -6.77
C VAL A 229 4.53 -17.06 -7.26
N TYR A 230 3.46 -17.17 -6.47
CA TYR A 230 2.29 -17.97 -6.82
C TYR A 230 1.57 -17.44 -8.06
N THR A 231 1.35 -16.12 -8.16
CA THR A 231 0.71 -15.48 -9.33
C THR A 231 1.52 -15.68 -10.61
N ILE A 232 2.85 -15.59 -10.52
CA ILE A 232 3.75 -15.91 -11.64
C ILE A 232 3.65 -17.39 -12.03
N TRP A 233 3.59 -18.29 -11.04
CA TRP A 233 3.52 -19.73 -11.28
C TRP A 233 2.20 -20.15 -11.96
N ILE A 234 1.04 -19.68 -11.46
CA ILE A 234 -0.26 -20.00 -12.05
C ILE A 234 -0.43 -19.38 -13.44
N GLY A 235 0.15 -18.20 -13.68
CA GLY A 235 0.10 -17.51 -14.97
C GLY A 235 0.85 -18.24 -16.10
N ASN A 236 1.72 -19.19 -15.76
CA ASN A 236 2.47 -20.00 -16.74
C ASN A 236 1.99 -21.45 -16.83
N GLN A 237 0.97 -21.84 -16.07
CA GLN A 237 0.44 -23.19 -16.15
C GLN A 237 -0.24 -23.41 -17.51
N GLY A 238 0.34 -24.29 -18.34
CA GLY A 238 -0.21 -24.64 -19.65
C GLY A 238 0.00 -23.58 -20.75
N ILE A 239 0.72 -22.50 -20.47
CA ILE A 239 1.01 -21.43 -21.44
C ILE A 239 2.53 -21.33 -21.62
N GLY A 240 3.01 -21.64 -22.82
CA GLY A 240 4.42 -21.44 -23.18
C GLY A 240 4.79 -19.96 -23.26
N LEU A 241 6.06 -19.65 -22.99
CA LEU A 241 6.60 -18.31 -23.23
C LEU A 241 6.57 -17.99 -24.72
N ALA A 242 5.91 -16.89 -25.09
CA ALA A 242 6.01 -16.38 -26.45
C ALA A 242 7.39 -15.72 -26.66
N PRO A 243 8.03 -15.90 -27.83
CA PRO A 243 9.25 -15.19 -28.15
C PRO A 243 8.95 -13.70 -28.31
N TRP A 244 9.81 -12.84 -27.75
CA TRP A 244 9.77 -11.41 -28.05
C TRP A 244 10.52 -11.17 -29.37
N ILE A 245 9.78 -10.90 -30.45
CA ILE A 245 10.34 -10.79 -31.81
C ILE A 245 10.82 -9.37 -32.09
N SER A 246 9.90 -8.40 -32.02
CA SER A 246 10.21 -6.98 -32.24
C SER A 246 9.22 -6.07 -31.54
N TRP A 247 9.57 -4.78 -31.47
CA TRP A 247 8.67 -3.74 -30.99
C TRP A 247 7.38 -3.67 -31.82
N GLU A 248 7.52 -3.73 -33.15
CA GLU A 248 6.42 -3.64 -34.11
C GLU A 248 5.45 -4.82 -34.00
N ASP A 249 5.99 -6.03 -33.78
CA ASP A 249 5.19 -7.25 -33.56
C ASP A 249 4.41 -7.17 -32.25
N THR A 250 5.08 -6.79 -31.16
CA THR A 250 4.44 -6.68 -29.84
C THR A 250 3.36 -5.60 -29.82
N HIS A 251 3.54 -4.50 -30.55
CA HIS A 251 2.61 -3.37 -30.62
C HIS A 251 1.72 -3.39 -31.87
N PHE A 252 1.61 -4.54 -32.54
CA PHE A 252 0.75 -4.66 -33.70
C PHE A 252 -0.71 -4.39 -33.32
N ASN A 253 -1.33 -3.40 -33.97
CA ASN A 253 -2.68 -2.94 -33.63
C ASN A 253 -2.85 -2.57 -32.14
N PHE A 254 -1.87 -1.86 -31.58
CA PHE A 254 -1.83 -1.50 -30.16
C PHE A 254 -3.10 -0.80 -29.64
N SER A 255 -3.78 0.01 -30.48
CA SER A 255 -5.01 0.72 -30.09
C SER A 255 -6.22 -0.19 -29.84
N ARG A 256 -6.11 -1.50 -30.11
CA ARG A 256 -7.16 -2.48 -29.84
C ARG A 256 -7.48 -2.54 -28.35
N VAL A 257 -8.77 -2.56 -28.04
CA VAL A 257 -9.31 -2.84 -26.71
C VAL A 257 -10.02 -4.18 -26.78
N ALA A 258 -9.58 -5.16 -25.99
CA ALA A 258 -10.30 -6.44 -25.94
C ALA A 258 -11.43 -6.34 -24.91
N LEU A 259 -12.61 -6.81 -25.31
CA LEU A 259 -13.79 -6.91 -24.45
C LEU A 259 -13.96 -8.37 -24.09
N VAL A 260 -13.78 -8.72 -22.81
CA VAL A 260 -13.77 -10.11 -22.35
C VAL A 260 -14.98 -10.35 -21.45
N PRO A 261 -16.02 -11.06 -21.93
CA PRO A 261 -17.18 -11.42 -21.12
C PRO A 261 -16.80 -12.24 -19.88
N ALA A 262 -17.65 -12.11 -18.86
CA ALA A 262 -17.58 -12.83 -17.59
C ALA A 262 -17.41 -14.33 -17.79
N LEU A 263 -18.15 -14.89 -18.73
CA LEU A 263 -18.09 -16.32 -19.05
C LEU A 263 -16.68 -16.76 -19.51
N ILE A 264 -15.97 -15.90 -20.25
CA ILE A 264 -14.66 -16.23 -20.81
C ILE A 264 -13.59 -16.07 -19.74
N TRP A 265 -13.49 -14.90 -19.10
CA TRP A 265 -12.40 -14.66 -18.16
C TRP A 265 -12.56 -15.49 -16.87
N ARG A 266 -13.78 -15.85 -16.47
CA ARG A 266 -14.03 -16.76 -15.34
C ARG A 266 -13.85 -18.24 -15.68
N SER A 267 -13.74 -18.60 -16.96
CA SER A 267 -13.51 -20.00 -17.38
C SER A 267 -12.11 -20.49 -17.04
N ASP A 268 -11.12 -19.59 -17.06
CA ASP A 268 -9.76 -19.88 -16.61
C ASP A 268 -9.63 -19.59 -15.12
N ARG A 269 -9.42 -20.67 -14.34
CA ARG A 269 -9.26 -20.60 -12.89
C ARG A 269 -8.00 -19.82 -12.49
N SER A 270 -6.89 -19.97 -13.21
CA SER A 270 -5.64 -19.28 -12.93
C SER A 270 -5.78 -17.77 -13.15
N PHE A 271 -6.44 -17.40 -14.25
CA PHE A 271 -6.73 -16.00 -14.55
C PHE A 271 -7.69 -15.38 -13.53
N THR A 272 -8.76 -16.09 -13.19
CA THR A 272 -9.75 -15.65 -12.18
C THR A 272 -9.10 -15.38 -10.82
N ILE A 273 -8.25 -16.30 -10.33
CA ILE A 273 -7.54 -16.13 -9.06
C ILE A 273 -6.63 -14.90 -9.11
N SER A 274 -5.90 -14.70 -10.22
CA SER A 274 -4.97 -13.58 -10.38
C SER A 274 -5.69 -12.22 -10.39
N VAL A 275 -6.83 -12.13 -11.09
CA VAL A 275 -7.67 -10.93 -11.15
C VAL A 275 -8.27 -10.61 -9.77
N GLU A 276 -8.83 -11.61 -9.09
CA GLU A 276 -9.43 -11.40 -7.76
C GLU A 276 -8.39 -11.06 -6.69
N LEU A 277 -7.19 -11.67 -6.73
CA LEU A 277 -6.09 -11.27 -5.85
C LEU A 277 -5.69 -9.80 -6.07
N THR A 278 -5.55 -9.38 -7.33
CA THR A 278 -5.24 -7.99 -7.69
C THR A 278 -6.31 -7.02 -7.19
N ARG A 279 -7.59 -7.45 -7.22
CA ARG A 279 -8.76 -6.69 -6.78
C ARG A 279 -8.84 -6.56 -5.26
N TRP A 280 -8.65 -7.65 -4.51
CA TRP A 280 -8.89 -7.69 -3.07
C TRP A 280 -7.68 -7.37 -2.19
N LEU A 281 -6.45 -7.63 -2.65
CA LEU A 281 -5.25 -7.38 -1.85
C LEU A 281 -5.12 -5.92 -1.38
N PRO A 282 -5.33 -4.89 -2.22
CA PRO A 282 -5.25 -3.49 -1.78
C PRO A 282 -6.31 -3.14 -0.72
N VAL A 283 -7.50 -3.74 -0.82
CA VAL A 283 -8.57 -3.58 0.16
C VAL A 283 -8.15 -4.17 1.51
N LEU A 284 -7.61 -5.40 1.51
CA LEU A 284 -7.08 -6.04 2.72
C LEU A 284 -5.94 -5.22 3.33
N CYS A 285 -5.03 -4.67 2.51
CA CYS A 285 -3.96 -3.77 2.96
C CYS A 285 -4.51 -2.52 3.65
N ALA A 286 -5.56 -1.90 3.12
CA ALA A 286 -6.18 -0.72 3.72
C ALA A 286 -6.80 -1.02 5.10
N PHE A 287 -7.55 -2.13 5.21
CA PHE A 287 -8.13 -2.55 6.49
C PHE A 287 -7.10 -3.00 7.51
N LEU A 288 -6.06 -3.73 7.09
CA LEU A 288 -4.94 -4.12 7.94
C LEU A 288 -4.24 -2.89 8.51
N PHE A 289 -3.97 -1.90 7.65
CA PHE A 289 -3.35 -0.65 8.08
C PHE A 289 -4.23 0.11 9.08
N PHE A 290 -5.53 0.23 8.81
CA PHE A 290 -6.46 0.86 9.74
C PHE A 290 -6.57 0.09 11.06
N ALA A 291 -6.56 -1.24 11.04
CA ALA A 291 -6.56 -2.04 12.27
C ALA A 291 -5.30 -1.78 13.12
N LEU A 292 -4.13 -1.66 12.48
CA LEU A 292 -2.87 -1.41 13.17
C LEU A 292 -2.72 0.02 13.67
N PHE A 293 -3.13 1.02 12.89
CA PHE A 293 -2.86 2.44 13.20
C PHE A 293 -4.11 3.24 13.61
N GLY A 294 -5.28 2.86 13.11
CA GLY A 294 -6.55 3.55 13.37
C GLY A 294 -7.00 3.49 14.83
N PHE A 295 -6.69 2.41 15.56
CA PHE A 295 -7.01 2.25 16.98
C PHE A 295 -5.87 2.64 17.93
N ALA A 296 -4.79 3.26 17.42
CA ALA A 296 -3.70 3.75 18.25
C ALA A 296 -4.17 4.81 19.25
N SER A 297 -3.60 4.87 20.45
CA SER A 297 -3.90 5.94 21.41
C SER A 297 -3.54 7.31 20.84
N GLU A 298 -2.50 7.38 20.00
CA GLU A 298 -2.15 8.56 19.22
C GLU A 298 -3.25 8.94 18.22
N ALA A 299 -3.82 7.96 17.50
CA ALA A 299 -4.91 8.17 16.56
C ALA A 299 -6.20 8.61 17.29
N GLN A 300 -6.51 8.01 18.43
CA GLN A 300 -7.67 8.41 19.25
C GLN A 300 -7.54 9.83 19.79
N ARG A 301 -6.34 10.25 20.23
CA ARG A 301 -6.09 11.64 20.65
C ARG A 301 -6.31 12.61 19.49
N CYS A 302 -5.84 12.22 18.32
CA CYS A 302 -6.02 12.95 17.06
C CYS A 302 -7.51 13.06 16.68
N TYR A 303 -8.28 11.97 16.76
CA TYR A 303 -9.73 11.98 16.52
C TYR A 303 -10.47 12.90 17.49
N LYS A 304 -10.09 12.90 18.78
CA LYS A 304 -10.65 13.83 19.77
C LYS A 304 -10.39 15.29 19.37
N ILE A 305 -9.17 15.62 18.94
CA ILE A 305 -8.83 16.98 18.50
C ILE A 305 -9.65 17.39 17.27
N ALA A 306 -9.77 16.52 16.26
CA ALA A 306 -10.58 16.79 15.07
C ALA A 306 -12.07 16.93 15.40
N PHE A 307 -12.61 16.05 16.25
CA PHE A 307 -13.99 16.12 16.72
C PHE A 307 -14.27 17.46 17.41
N TRP A 308 -13.41 17.88 18.34
CA TRP A 308 -13.58 19.17 19.02
C TRP A 308 -13.40 20.37 18.10
N ARG A 309 -12.59 20.29 17.04
CA ARG A 309 -12.51 21.34 16.01
C ARG A 309 -13.83 21.47 15.24
N VAL A 310 -14.44 20.34 14.85
CA VAL A 310 -15.74 20.33 14.16
C VAL A 310 -16.84 20.84 15.10
N MET A 311 -16.90 20.33 16.33
CA MET A 311 -17.87 20.78 17.34
C MET A 311 -17.69 22.26 17.72
N GLY A 312 -16.46 22.79 17.62
CA GLY A 312 -16.17 24.21 17.79
C GLY A 312 -16.82 25.10 16.72
N VAL A 313 -16.97 24.61 15.48
CA VAL A 313 -17.75 25.31 14.42
C VAL A 313 -19.22 25.41 14.82
N PHE A 314 -19.74 24.41 15.54
CA PHE A 314 -21.10 24.39 16.08
C PHE A 314 -21.23 25.03 17.48
N GLY A 315 -20.19 25.71 17.98
CA GLY A 315 -20.22 26.42 19.27
C GLY A 315 -20.10 25.54 20.52
N VAL A 316 -19.89 24.22 20.37
CA VAL A 316 -19.78 23.29 21.49
C VAL A 316 -18.32 23.17 21.92
N LYS A 317 -18.00 23.67 23.12
CA LYS A 317 -16.65 23.62 23.70
C LYS A 317 -16.47 22.41 24.62
N PRO A 318 -15.25 21.84 24.70
CA PRO A 318 -14.95 20.79 25.65
C PRO A 318 -15.13 21.28 27.08
N ALA A 319 -15.68 20.41 27.94
CA ALA A 319 -15.70 20.65 29.38
C ALA A 319 -14.26 20.85 29.89
N PRO A 320 -13.99 21.86 30.74
CA PRO A 320 -12.65 22.11 31.24
C PRO A 320 -12.14 20.86 31.98
N ALA A 321 -10.93 20.42 31.62
CA ALA A 321 -10.30 19.28 32.27
C ALA A 321 -10.16 19.57 33.77
N THR A 322 -10.78 18.75 34.60
CA THR A 322 -10.68 18.85 36.06
C THR A 322 -9.20 18.81 36.45
N PRO A 323 -8.68 19.81 37.18
CA PRO A 323 -7.29 19.79 37.60
C PRO A 323 -7.04 18.53 38.45
N SER A 324 -6.11 17.71 38.00
CA SER A 324 -5.62 16.55 38.75
C SER A 324 -5.13 17.04 40.12
N LYS A 325 -5.75 16.54 41.20
CA LYS A 325 -5.29 16.72 42.58
C LYS A 325 -4.00 15.94 42.80
N ALA A 326 -2.90 16.38 42.19
CA ALA A 326 -1.56 15.84 42.42
C ALA A 326 -0.62 17.00 42.77
N GLY A 327 -0.85 17.56 43.95
CA GLY A 327 -0.08 18.70 44.43
C GLY A 327 -0.59 19.18 45.79
N LEU A 328 -0.64 18.29 46.78
CA LEU A 328 -0.70 18.70 48.19
C LEU A 328 -0.29 17.54 49.09
N LYS A 329 1.00 17.41 49.38
CA LYS A 329 1.55 16.83 50.62
C LYS A 329 3.06 17.05 50.68
N THR A 330 3.45 18.31 50.83
CA THR A 330 4.65 18.69 51.59
C THR A 330 4.19 19.76 52.58
N LEU A 331 3.63 19.29 53.70
CA LEU A 331 3.50 20.09 54.91
C LEU A 331 4.60 19.60 55.85
N SER A 332 5.70 20.35 55.85
CA SER A 332 6.64 20.37 56.95
C SER A 332 5.95 20.97 58.18
N LEU A 333 5.95 20.23 59.28
CA LEU A 333 6.02 20.72 60.65
C LEU A 333 6.87 19.65 61.36
N GLY A 334 8.02 19.97 61.96
CA GLY A 334 8.19 21.06 62.92
C GLY A 334 8.16 20.42 64.28
#